data_AF-A0A957CE47-F1
#
_entry.id   AF-A0A957CE47-F1
#
_cell.length_a   1.000
_cell.length_b   1.000
_cell.length_c   1.000
_cell.angle_alpha   90.00
_cell.angle_beta   90.00
_cell.angle_gamma   90.00
#
_symmetry.space_group_name_H-M   'P 1'
#
loop_
_entity.id
_entity.type
_entity.pdbx_description
1 polymer ?
#
loop_
_entity_poly.entity_id
_entity_poly.type
_entity_poly.pdbx_seq_one_letter_code
_entity_poly.pdbx_strand_id
1 'polypeptide(L)' 'PFVEAHPNPTEAEIREAISGNLCRCTGYQHIVNAVQIAAKKVHGGA' A
#
# COMPACT_ATOMS: atom_id res chain seq x y z
N PRO A 1 6.00 9.64 1.21
CA PRO A 1 7.05 9.13 0.30
C PRO A 1 6.59 8.05 -0.69
N PHE A 2 6.09 6.88 -0.26
CA PHE A 2 5.70 5.81 -1.20
C PHE A 2 4.43 6.16 -2.00
N VAL A 3 3.32 6.45 -1.30
CA VAL A 3 2.02 6.75 -1.94
C VAL A 3 2.01 8.07 -2.71
N GLU A 4 2.89 9.02 -2.37
CA GLU A 4 3.06 10.27 -3.14
C GLU A 4 3.74 10.01 -4.48
N ALA A 5 4.71 9.08 -4.52
CA ALA A 5 5.46 8.73 -5.72
C ALA A 5 4.76 7.69 -6.61
N HIS A 6 3.87 6.88 -6.04
CA HIS A 6 3.14 5.82 -6.76
C HIS A 6 1.63 6.07 -6.63
N PRO A 7 1.01 6.77 -7.61
CA PRO A 7 -0.42 7.08 -7.55
C PRO A 7 -1.33 5.86 -7.65
N ASN A 8 -0.91 4.85 -8.40
CA ASN A 8 -1.65 3.61 -8.61
C ASN A 8 -0.70 2.40 -8.44
N PRO A 9 -0.23 2.12 -7.22
CA PRO A 9 0.70 1.03 -7.00
C PRO A 9 0.00 -0.31 -7.16
N THR A 10 0.67 -1.25 -7.81
CA THR A 10 0.27 -2.65 -7.90
C THR A 10 0.44 -3.34 -6.55
N GLU A 11 -0.27 -4.45 -6.35
CA GLU A 11 -0.12 -5.25 -5.12
C GLU A 11 1.33 -5.72 -4.91
N ALA A 12 2.04 -6.09 -5.97
CA ALA A 12 3.44 -6.52 -5.90
C ALA A 12 4.36 -5.41 -5.40
N GLU A 13 4.21 -4.19 -5.93
CA GLU A 13 5.00 -3.02 -5.49
C GLU A 13 4.73 -2.69 -4.01
N ILE A 14 3.48 -2.79 -3.56
CA ILE A 14 3.13 -2.55 -2.16
C ILE A 14 3.78 -3.60 -1.26
N ARG A 15 3.72 -4.89 -1.65
CA ARG A 15 4.32 -5.98 -0.88
C ARG A 15 5.82 -5.86 -0.77
N GLU A 16 6.49 -5.47 -1.85
CA GLU A 16 7.92 -5.20 -1.85
C GLU A 16 8.25 -4.02 -0.92
N ALA A 17 7.49 -2.91 -1.03
CA ALA A 17 7.69 -1.72 -0.20
C ALA A 17 7.50 -1.98 1.30
N ILE A 18 6.64 -2.92 1.68
CA ILE A 18 6.40 -3.28 3.09
C ILE A 18 7.18 -4.53 3.55
N SER A 19 7.99 -5.15 2.69
CA SER A 19 8.67 -6.43 2.98
C SER A 19 9.53 -6.41 4.25
N GLY A 20 10.07 -5.25 4.63
CA GLY A 20 10.82 -5.03 5.86
C GLY A 20 9.98 -4.86 7.13
N ASN A 21 8.64 -4.91 7.05
CA ASN A 21 7.74 -4.70 8.19
C ASN A 21 7.06 -6.01 8.56
N LEU A 22 7.48 -6.65 9.66
CA LEU A 22 6.87 -7.90 10.11
C LEU A 22 5.49 -7.66 10.73
N CYS A 23 4.49 -8.41 10.25
CA CYS A 23 3.14 -8.44 10.81
C CYS A 23 2.72 -9.89 11.09
N ARG A 24 2.20 -10.17 12.29
CA ARG A 24 1.87 -11.53 12.74
C ARG A 24 0.39 -11.91 12.62
N CYS A 25 -0.51 -10.93 12.52
CA CYS A 25 -1.93 -11.19 12.68
C CYS A 25 -2.68 -11.42 11.37
N THR A 26 -2.44 -10.58 10.36
CA THR A 26 -3.36 -10.40 9.22
C THR A 26 -2.90 -11.04 7.90
N GLY A 27 -1.66 -11.52 7.83
CA GLY A 27 -1.08 -12.00 6.56
C GLY A 27 -0.92 -10.90 5.50
N TYR A 28 -0.82 -9.63 5.91
CA TYR A 28 -0.57 -8.44 5.09
C TYR A 28 -1.71 -7.97 4.17
N GLN A 29 -2.75 -8.77 3.91
CA GLN A 29 -3.73 -8.41 2.89
C GLN A 29 -4.49 -7.10 3.19
N HIS A 30 -4.88 -6.89 4.44
CA HIS A 30 -5.55 -5.65 4.83
C HIS A 30 -4.61 -4.43 4.80
N ILE A 31 -3.30 -4.63 4.98
CA ILE A 31 -2.31 -3.56 4.84
C ILE A 31 -2.18 -3.17 3.37
N VAL A 32 -2.09 -4.15 2.46
CA VAL A 32 -2.07 -3.91 1.01
C VAL A 32 -3.30 -3.09 0.58
N ASN A 33 -4.49 -3.53 0.99
CA ASN A 33 -5.74 -2.82 0.67
C ASN A 33 -5.73 -1.38 1.22
N ALA A 34 -5.26 -1.18 2.45
CA ALA A 34 -5.18 0.15 3.06
C ALA A 34 -4.22 1.07 2.28
N VAL A 35 -3.08 0.56 1.81
CA VAL A 35 -2.13 1.33 0.99
C VAL A 35 -2.76 1.72 -0.36
N GLN A 36 -3.50 0.82 -1.02
CA GLN A 36 -4.21 1.14 -2.26
C GLN A 36 -5.25 2.25 -2.06
N ILE A 37 -6.01 2.20 -0.96
CA ILE A 37 -6.98 3.25 -0.60
C ILE A 37 -6.25 4.57 -0.32
N ALA A 38 -5.15 4.52 0.43
CA ALA A 38 -4.36 5.71 0.74
C ALA A 38 -3.78 6.36 -0.53
N ALA A 39 -3.27 5.56 -1.47
CA ALA A 39 -2.77 6.06 -2.76
C ALA A 39 -3.86 6.82 -3.52
N LYS A 40 -5.06 6.26 -3.64
CA LYS A 40 -6.20 6.96 -4.26
C LYS A 40 -6.51 8.28 -3.56
N LYS A 41 -6.63 8.28 -2.22
CA LYS A 41 -6.96 9.48 -1.44
C LYS A 41 -5.93 10.60 -1.58
N VAL A 42 -4.63 10.27 -1.56
CA VAL A 42 -3.55 11.25 -1.69
C VAL A 42 -3.59 11.95 -3.05
N HIS A 43 -3.99 11.24 -4.10
CA HIS A 43 -4.06 11.77 -5.47
C HIS A 43 -5.46 12.26 -5.89
N GLY A 44 -6.37 12.43 -4.94
CA GLY A 44 -7.73 12.92 -5.20
C GLY A 44 -8.65 11.93 -5.93
N GLY A 45 -8.27 10.64 -5.97
CA GLY A 45 -9.13 9.56 -6.44
C GLY A 45 -10.23 9.25 -5.42
N ALA A 46 -11.47 9.13 -5.91
CA ALA A 46 -12.65 8.76 -5.14
C ALA A 46 -12.54 7.38 -4.45
#